data_AF-A0A938NRI0-F1
#
_entry.id   AF-A0A938NRI0-F1
#
_cell.length_a   1.000
_cell.length_b   1.000
_cell.length_c   1.000
_cell.angle_alpha   90.00
_cell.angle_beta   90.00
_cell.angle_gamma   90.00
#
_symmetry.space_group_name_H-M   'P 1'
#
loop_
_entity.id
_entity.type
_entity.pdbx_description
1 polymer ?
#
loop_
_entity_poly.entity_id
_entity_poly.type
_entity_poly.pdbx_seq_one_letter_code
_entity_poly.pdbx_strand_id
1 'polypeptide(L)'
;MNDLILYTTDDGRSQIKLRAKDQTVWLTQREMAELFAVSTDNVGLHLKNIFEDGELSREATAEESSVVQIEGGREVQRSLTLYNLDAILAVGYRVRSPRGVQFRRWASTILKEYLVKGFAMDDERLKNPDGRPDYFDEMLARIRDIRASEKRFYQKVRDLFSLSSDYDKTDAATQIFFATVQNLLLYAVTRKTAAELITARADRNDAYFGLLHWKGAHVRKQDILIAKNYLTEDEIDTLNRLVVIFLETAELRAKSRQETRMDFWKQNVDQIITSNGFPLLSHAGSISHEQMEQRTAELYLEFDRQRKQKEATEADQQDEADMTILETKLKHRTKK
;
A
#
# COMPACT_ATOMS: atom_id res chain seq x y z
N MET A 1 11.83 24.68 -1.30
CA MET A 1 10.94 25.57 -0.54
C MET A 1 10.79 24.94 0.83
N ASN A 2 11.00 25.69 1.92
CA ASN A 2 10.82 25.18 3.28
C ASN A 2 9.34 25.26 3.62
N ASP A 3 8.64 24.14 3.55
CA ASP A 3 7.27 24.05 4.06
C ASP A 3 7.35 24.03 5.59
N LEU A 4 6.82 25.08 6.20
CA LEU A 4 7.00 25.34 7.62
C LEU A 4 5.65 25.18 8.30
N ILE A 5 5.48 24.05 8.98
CA ILE A 5 4.23 23.63 9.60
C ILE A 5 4.17 24.20 11.02
N LEU A 6 3.05 24.84 11.39
CA LEU A 6 2.85 25.33 12.75
C LEU A 6 2.15 24.25 13.59
N TYR A 7 2.83 23.72 14.60
CA TYR A 7 2.21 22.88 15.62
C TYR A 7 1.89 23.70 16.86
N THR A 8 0.61 23.76 17.21
CA THR A 8 0.17 24.37 18.46
C THR A 8 -0.09 23.25 19.46
N THR A 9 0.53 23.33 20.64
CA THR A 9 0.25 22.39 21.73
C THR A 9 -1.20 22.48 22.18
N ASP A 10 -1.78 21.39 22.71
CA ASP A 10 -3.19 21.34 23.15
C ASP A 10 -3.58 22.45 24.15
N ASP A 11 -2.60 22.99 24.89
CA ASP A 11 -2.78 24.10 25.83
C ASP A 11 -2.72 25.50 25.17
N GLY A 12 -2.46 25.58 23.87
CA GLY A 12 -2.28 26.83 23.11
C GLY A 12 -1.00 27.60 23.42
N ARG A 13 -0.12 27.09 24.30
CA ARG A 13 0.99 27.87 24.87
C ARG A 13 2.28 27.82 24.06
N SER A 14 2.46 26.81 23.23
CA SER A 14 3.67 26.65 22.41
C SER A 14 3.29 26.50 20.95
N GLN A 15 3.88 27.36 20.12
CA GLN A 15 3.80 27.30 18.67
C GLN A 15 5.16 26.87 18.14
N ILE A 16 5.23 25.66 17.60
CA ILE A 16 6.48 25.06 17.12
C ILE A 16 6.47 25.07 15.61
N LYS A 17 7.53 25.64 15.05
CA LYS A 17 7.79 25.71 13.62
C LYS A 17 8.47 24.40 13.20
N LEU A 18 7.68 23.48 12.68
CA LEU A 18 8.15 22.22 12.13
C LEU A 18 8.66 22.48 10.70
N ARG A 19 9.91 22.12 10.43
CA ARG A 19 10.46 22.16 9.06
C ARG A 19 10.07 20.87 8.38
N ALA A 20 9.24 20.95 7.34
CA ALA A 20 8.92 19.81 6.49
C ALA A 20 9.93 19.79 5.33
N LYS A 21 10.74 18.73 5.30
CA LYS A 21 11.72 18.46 4.24
C LYS A 21 11.73 16.96 4.01
N ASP A 22 11.73 16.54 2.75
CA ASP A 22 11.74 15.12 2.35
C ASP A 22 10.60 14.31 3.00
N GLN A 23 9.39 14.90 3.04
CA GLN A 23 8.18 14.31 3.64
C GLN A 23 8.27 13.98 5.15
N THR A 24 9.30 14.45 5.84
CA THR A 24 9.45 14.29 7.29
C THR A 24 9.60 15.64 7.99
N VAL A 25 9.45 15.60 9.31
CA VAL A 25 9.53 16.78 10.17
C VAL A 25 10.88 16.83 10.87
N TRP A 26 11.49 18.00 10.88
CA TRP A 26 12.79 18.24 11.50
C TRP A 26 12.73 19.26 12.62
N LEU A 27 13.29 18.90 13.78
CA LEU A 27 13.41 19.76 14.96
C LEU A 27 14.85 19.79 15.48
N THR A 28 15.25 20.95 15.99
CA THR A 28 16.45 21.08 16.81
C THR A 28 16.22 20.49 18.21
N GLN A 29 17.30 20.18 18.92
CA GLN A 29 17.24 19.75 20.33
C GLN A 29 16.48 20.74 21.22
N ARG A 30 16.58 22.05 20.93
CA ARG A 30 15.85 23.11 21.66
C ARG A 30 14.35 23.07 21.37
N GLU A 31 13.96 22.93 20.11
CA GLU A 31 12.53 22.84 19.75
C GLU A 31 11.90 21.56 20.33
N MET A 32 12.64 20.44 20.40
CA MET A 32 12.18 19.24 21.10
C MET A 32 12.02 19.46 22.62
N ALA A 33 12.94 20.20 23.24
CA ALA A 33 12.86 20.55 24.65
C ALA A 33 11.61 21.39 24.97
N GLU A 34 11.30 22.35 24.09
CA GLU A 34 10.06 23.14 24.16
C GLU A 34 8.82 22.26 23.94
N LEU A 35 8.82 21.40 22.90
CA LEU A 35 7.73 20.47 22.60
C LEU A 35 7.36 19.59 23.80
N PHE A 36 8.36 18.99 24.44
CA PHE A 36 8.14 18.08 25.56
C PHE A 36 8.24 18.75 26.93
N ALA A 37 8.39 20.08 27.00
CA ALA A 37 8.53 20.84 28.25
C ALA A 37 9.59 20.24 29.20
N VAL A 38 10.81 20.04 28.68
CA VAL A 38 11.99 19.58 29.43
C VAL A 38 13.21 20.43 29.11
N SER A 39 14.32 20.20 29.81
CA SER A 39 15.59 20.84 29.46
C SER A 39 16.17 20.28 28.16
N THR A 40 16.93 21.11 27.45
CA THR A 40 17.74 20.68 26.30
C THR A 40 18.66 19.53 26.67
N ASP A 41 19.29 19.58 27.84
CA ASP A 41 20.24 18.55 28.30
C ASP A 41 19.57 17.18 28.44
N ASN A 42 18.32 17.14 28.89
CA ASN A 42 17.56 15.89 28.99
C ASN A 42 17.26 15.29 27.61
N VAL A 43 16.92 16.12 26.62
CA VAL A 43 16.78 15.67 25.23
C VAL A 43 18.10 15.11 24.69
N GLY A 44 19.22 15.79 24.98
CA GLY A 44 20.55 15.35 24.56
C GLY A 44 20.96 14.02 25.17
N LEU A 45 20.66 13.82 26.46
CA LEU A 45 20.87 12.55 27.14
C LEU A 45 20.06 11.42 26.49
N HIS A 46 18.78 11.65 26.18
CA HIS A 46 17.95 10.65 25.53
C HIS A 46 18.44 10.31 24.12
N LEU A 47 18.79 11.31 23.31
CA LEU A 47 19.36 11.10 21.96
C LEU A 47 20.65 10.28 22.02
N LYS A 48 21.55 10.61 22.95
CA LYS A 48 22.79 9.87 23.15
C LYS A 48 22.50 8.39 23.44
N ASN A 49 21.63 8.11 24.41
CA ASN A 49 21.28 6.74 24.77
C ASN A 49 20.60 6.00 23.61
N ILE A 50 19.71 6.65 22.84
CA ILE A 50 19.05 6.06 21.66
C ILE A 50 20.08 5.57 20.63
N PHE A 51 21.13 6.35 20.39
CA PHE A 51 22.19 5.99 19.46
C PHE A 51 23.13 4.92 20.04
N GLU A 52 23.44 4.98 21.33
CA GLU A 52 24.26 3.96 22.02
C GLU A 52 23.57 2.59 22.07
N ASP A 53 22.24 2.58 22.26
CA ASP A 53 21.41 1.36 22.25
C ASP A 53 21.21 0.79 20.83
N GLY A 54 21.62 1.51 19.78
CA GLY A 54 21.46 1.13 18.38
C GLY A 54 20.01 1.15 17.88
N GLU A 55 19.10 1.83 18.58
CA GLU A 55 17.69 1.96 18.15
C GLU A 55 17.58 2.83 16.88
N LEU A 56 18.41 3.86 16.77
CA LEU A 56 18.51 4.71 15.58
C LEU A 56 19.98 4.90 15.19
N SER A 57 20.25 5.08 13.89
CA SER A 57 21.55 5.56 13.39
C SER A 57 21.56 7.07 13.38
N ARG A 58 22.66 7.66 13.85
CA ARG A 58 22.84 9.12 13.88
C ARG A 58 22.89 9.69 12.47
N GLU A 59 23.54 9.00 11.54
CA GLU A 59 23.71 9.41 10.14
C GLU A 59 22.37 9.46 9.39
N ALA A 60 21.42 8.60 9.77
CA ALA A 60 20.10 8.52 9.15
C ALA A 60 19.09 9.51 9.75
N THR A 61 19.30 9.97 10.99
CA THR A 61 18.29 10.70 11.77
C THR A 61 18.71 12.11 12.19
N ALA A 62 19.97 12.48 11.97
CA ALA A 62 20.52 13.80 12.26
C ALA A 62 21.14 14.45 11.01
N GLU A 63 20.82 15.73 10.78
CA GLU A 63 21.38 16.54 9.69
C GLU A 63 22.01 17.82 10.26
N GLU A 64 23.25 18.14 9.87
CA GLU A 64 23.87 19.42 10.22
C GLU A 64 23.35 20.52 9.31
N SER A 65 22.63 21.48 9.88
CA SER A 65 22.09 22.65 9.18
C SER A 65 22.85 23.91 9.56
N SER A 66 23.31 24.67 8.56
CA SER A 66 23.91 25.98 8.81
C SER A 66 22.83 27.05 8.87
N VAL A 67 22.61 27.64 10.04
CA VAL A 67 21.71 28.78 10.21
C VAL A 67 22.52 30.03 10.50
N VAL A 68 22.30 31.08 9.71
CA VAL A 68 22.88 32.41 9.96
C VAL A 68 21.96 33.14 10.93
N GLN A 69 22.50 33.56 12.07
CA GLN A 69 21.78 34.33 13.08
C GLN A 69 22.50 35.67 13.30
N ILE A 70 21.74 36.76 13.42
CA ILE A 70 22.31 38.08 13.75
C ILE A 70 22.36 38.21 15.28
N GLU A 71 23.55 38.26 15.86
CA GLU A 71 23.79 38.50 17.28
C GLU A 71 24.62 39.78 17.46
N GLY A 72 24.10 40.77 18.18
CA GLY A 72 24.83 42.02 18.48
C GLY A 72 25.27 42.82 17.24
N GLY A 73 24.53 42.73 16.13
CA GLY A 73 24.85 43.41 14.87
C GLY A 73 25.85 42.66 13.97
N ARG A 74 26.21 41.41 14.29
CA ARG A 74 27.06 40.55 13.43
C ARG A 74 26.30 39.31 13.00
N GLU A 75 26.46 38.92 11.74
CA GLU A 75 26.01 37.62 11.24
C GLU A 75 26.96 36.53 11.76
N VAL A 76 26.40 35.63 12.58
CA VAL A 76 27.10 34.48 13.13
C VAL A 76 26.47 33.23 12.53
N GLN A 77 27.27 32.45 11.83
CA GLN A 77 26.85 31.16 11.28
C GLN A 77 27.05 30.09 12.34
N ARG A 78 25.95 29.47 12.81
CA ARG A 78 26.02 28.32 13.72
C ARG A 78 25.57 27.07 12.99
N SER A 79 26.35 26.00 13.14
CA SER A 79 25.91 24.64 12.82
C SER A 79 24.91 24.19 13.88
N LEU A 80 23.68 23.93 13.45
CA LEU A 80 22.63 23.36 14.29
C LEU A 80 22.31 21.97 13.76
N THR A 81 22.40 20.98 14.64
CA THR A 81 21.93 19.63 14.33
C THR A 81 20.39 19.60 14.36
N LEU A 82 19.78 19.19 13.26
CA LEU A 82 18.37 18.89 13.12
C LEU A 82 18.15 17.37 13.29
N TYR A 83 17.06 17.00 13.94
CA TYR A 83 16.66 15.63 14.17
C TYR A 83 15.31 15.37 13.50
N ASN A 84 15.19 14.23 12.80
CA ASN A 84 14.01 13.86 12.04
C ASN A 84 12.87 13.34 12.95
N LEU A 85 11.73 12.98 12.34
CA LEU A 85 10.55 12.49 13.06
C LEU A 85 10.85 11.27 13.93
N ASP A 86 11.67 10.33 13.49
CA ASP A 86 11.98 9.11 14.26
C ASP A 86 12.68 9.46 15.58
N ALA A 87 13.68 10.34 15.53
CA ALA A 87 14.37 10.82 16.71
C ALA A 87 13.43 11.62 17.64
N ILE A 88 12.55 12.45 17.10
CA ILE A 88 11.54 13.21 17.86
C ILE A 88 10.59 12.26 18.60
N LEU A 89 10.07 11.23 17.91
CA LEU A 89 9.18 10.23 18.50
C LEU A 89 9.90 9.42 19.59
N ALA A 90 11.11 8.93 19.32
CA ALA A 90 11.91 8.14 20.24
C ALA A 90 12.24 8.89 21.54
N VAL A 91 12.58 10.18 21.43
CA VAL A 91 12.71 11.08 22.60
C VAL A 91 11.38 11.21 23.32
N GLY A 92 10.28 11.52 22.61
CA GLY A 92 8.95 11.71 23.19
C GLY A 92 8.48 10.52 24.06
N TYR A 93 8.80 9.29 23.66
CA TYR A 93 8.51 8.10 24.47
C TYR A 93 9.30 8.03 25.77
N ARG A 94 10.56 8.50 25.79
CA ARG A 94 11.47 8.40 26.95
C ARG A 94 11.34 9.56 27.93
N VAL A 95 10.91 10.72 27.46
CA VAL A 95 10.85 11.94 28.28
C VAL A 95 9.82 11.81 29.41
N ARG A 96 10.25 12.13 30.63
CA ARG A 96 9.40 12.18 31.84
C ARG A 96 8.94 13.61 32.11
N SER A 97 7.88 14.03 31.42
CA SER A 97 7.21 15.32 31.65
C SER A 97 5.70 15.18 31.48
N PRO A 98 4.89 16.17 31.94
CA PRO A 98 3.46 16.19 31.66
C PRO A 98 3.14 16.09 30.17
N ARG A 99 3.90 16.78 29.30
CA ARG A 99 3.76 16.70 27.84
C ARG A 99 4.18 15.34 27.28
N GLY A 100 5.25 14.74 27.79
CA GLY A 100 5.65 13.37 27.43
C GLY A 100 4.58 12.33 27.82
N VAL A 101 3.90 12.51 28.96
CA VAL A 101 2.77 11.66 29.36
C VAL A 101 1.58 11.83 28.41
N GLN A 102 1.24 13.08 28.03
CA GLN A 102 0.17 13.35 27.05
C GLN A 102 0.50 12.72 25.70
N PHE A 103 1.72 12.93 25.20
CA PHE A 103 2.21 12.33 23.96
C PHE A 103 2.08 10.79 23.97
N ARG A 104 2.53 10.12 25.04
CA ARG A 104 2.40 8.66 25.15
C ARG A 104 0.94 8.20 25.21
N ARG A 105 0.04 8.94 25.87
CA ARG A 105 -1.39 8.62 25.90
C ARG A 105 -2.02 8.76 24.51
N TRP A 106 -1.69 9.83 23.80
CA TRP A 106 -2.11 10.05 22.42
C TRP A 106 -1.60 8.91 21.52
N ALA A 107 -0.30 8.64 21.54
CA ALA A 107 0.30 7.59 20.70
C ALA A 107 -0.25 6.19 21.01
N SER A 108 -0.48 5.88 22.30
CA SER A 108 -1.13 4.62 22.70
C SER A 108 -2.56 4.51 22.21
N THR A 109 -3.28 5.64 22.11
CA THR A 109 -4.66 5.67 21.60
C THR A 109 -4.67 5.37 20.11
N ILE A 110 -3.79 6.02 19.34
CA ILE A 110 -3.62 5.77 17.90
C ILE A 110 -3.19 4.32 17.64
N LEU A 111 -2.21 3.81 18.38
CA LEU A 111 -1.75 2.43 18.23
C LEU A 111 -2.85 1.42 18.59
N LYS A 112 -3.59 1.66 19.69
CA LYS A 112 -4.73 0.82 20.06
C LYS A 112 -5.81 0.83 19.01
N GLU A 113 -6.13 1.99 18.44
CA GLU A 113 -7.09 2.12 17.37
C GLU A 113 -6.67 1.31 16.14
N TYR A 114 -5.42 1.46 15.71
CA TYR A 114 -4.86 0.69 14.61
C TYR A 114 -4.92 -0.82 14.88
N LEU A 115 -4.54 -1.29 16.08
CA LEU A 115 -4.57 -2.71 16.43
C LEU A 115 -5.99 -3.30 16.48
N VAL A 116 -6.99 -2.50 16.86
CA VAL A 116 -8.39 -2.97 16.98
C VAL A 116 -9.14 -2.85 15.65
N LYS A 117 -9.00 -1.73 14.94
CA LYS A 117 -9.77 -1.40 13.74
C LYS A 117 -9.03 -1.73 12.44
N GLY A 118 -7.70 -1.77 12.46
CA GLY A 118 -6.84 -1.91 11.29
C GLY A 118 -6.47 -0.58 10.62
N PHE A 119 -6.91 0.57 11.16
CA PHE A 119 -6.57 1.91 10.66
C PHE A 119 -6.60 2.94 11.79
N ALA A 120 -5.89 4.05 11.62
CA ALA A 120 -6.00 5.25 12.44
C ALA A 120 -6.02 6.46 11.50
N MET A 121 -6.82 7.47 11.83
CA MET A 121 -7.10 8.59 10.93
C MET A 121 -7.25 9.89 11.71
N ASP A 122 -6.80 10.98 11.09
CA ASP A 122 -6.98 12.35 11.59
C ASP A 122 -8.09 13.02 10.77
N ASP A 123 -9.35 12.73 11.13
CA ASP A 123 -10.53 13.18 10.39
C ASP A 123 -10.60 14.70 10.21
N GLU A 124 -10.25 15.47 11.25
CA GLU A 124 -10.35 16.92 11.19
C GLU A 124 -9.32 17.53 10.25
N ARG A 125 -8.09 16.97 10.21
CA ARG A 125 -7.08 17.38 9.24
C ARG A 125 -7.45 17.00 7.81
N LEU A 126 -8.02 15.81 7.60
CA LEU A 126 -8.46 15.38 6.27
C LEU A 126 -9.67 16.17 5.75
N LYS A 127 -10.55 16.66 6.64
CA LYS A 127 -11.64 17.57 6.28
C LYS A 127 -11.17 19.00 6.03
N ASN A 128 -10.18 19.46 6.80
CA ASN A 128 -9.71 20.84 6.80
C ASN A 128 -8.17 20.86 6.58
N PRO A 129 -7.70 20.86 5.33
CA PRO A 129 -6.27 20.92 5.03
C PRO A 129 -5.62 22.15 5.66
N ASP A 130 -4.56 21.94 6.43
CA ASP A 130 -3.88 22.97 7.23
C ASP A 130 -2.56 23.46 6.61
N GLY A 131 -2.37 23.21 5.31
CA GLY A 131 -1.17 23.57 4.54
C GLY A 131 -0.04 22.54 4.57
N ARG A 132 -0.21 21.42 5.28
CA ARG A 132 0.67 20.24 5.19
C ARG A 132 0.43 19.47 3.87
N PRO A 133 1.38 18.64 3.41
CA PRO A 133 1.13 17.74 2.29
C PRO A 133 -0.13 16.91 2.52
N ASP A 134 -1.04 16.95 1.55
CA ASP A 134 -2.30 16.23 1.58
C ASP A 134 -2.12 14.83 0.97
N TYR A 135 -2.61 13.82 1.68
CA TYR A 135 -2.56 12.41 1.28
C TYR A 135 -3.97 11.81 1.10
N PHE A 136 -4.99 12.67 0.99
CA PHE A 136 -6.38 12.24 0.82
C PHE A 136 -6.59 11.37 -0.43
N ASP A 137 -6.00 11.76 -1.56
CA ASP A 137 -6.10 10.98 -2.81
C ASP A 137 -5.41 9.61 -2.72
N GLU A 138 -4.27 9.53 -2.04
CA GLU A 138 -3.58 8.27 -1.76
C GLU A 138 -4.45 7.36 -0.87
N MET A 139 -5.07 7.94 0.17
CA MET A 139 -6.00 7.21 1.03
C MET A 139 -7.21 6.68 0.25
N LEU A 140 -7.80 7.49 -0.63
CA LEU A 140 -8.88 7.06 -1.51
C LEU A 140 -8.45 5.95 -2.47
N ALA A 141 -7.23 6.01 -3.02
CA ALA A 141 -6.68 4.96 -3.85
C ALA A 141 -6.53 3.64 -3.08
N ARG A 142 -6.00 3.69 -1.85
CA ARG A 142 -5.89 2.51 -0.97
C ARG A 142 -7.25 1.92 -0.62
N ILE A 143 -8.24 2.76 -0.29
CA ILE A 143 -9.62 2.31 -0.02
C ILE A 143 -10.22 1.62 -1.26
N ARG A 144 -10.02 2.20 -2.45
CA ARG A 144 -10.48 1.61 -3.71
C ARG A 144 -9.85 0.25 -3.95
N ASP A 145 -8.54 0.10 -3.77
CA ASP A 145 -7.86 -1.18 -3.91
C ASP A 145 -8.34 -2.22 -2.87
N ILE A 146 -8.52 -1.81 -1.60
CA ILE A 146 -9.08 -2.69 -0.55
C ILE A 146 -10.50 -3.15 -0.92
N ARG A 147 -11.36 -2.24 -1.40
CA ARG A 147 -12.73 -2.56 -1.83
C ARG A 147 -12.75 -3.49 -3.05
N ALA A 148 -11.84 -3.29 -3.98
CA ALA A 148 -11.70 -4.10 -5.18
C ALA A 148 -10.82 -5.34 -4.99
N SER A 149 -10.33 -5.60 -3.78
CA SER A 149 -9.80 -6.92 -3.45
C SER A 149 -10.93 -7.93 -3.63
N GLU A 150 -10.67 -9.01 -4.37
CA GLU A 150 -11.69 -9.99 -4.75
C GLU A 150 -12.49 -10.46 -3.54
N LYS A 151 -11.82 -10.73 -2.41
CA LYS A 151 -12.48 -11.15 -1.17
C LYS A 151 -13.50 -10.12 -0.66
N ARG A 152 -13.16 -8.83 -0.63
CA ARG A 152 -14.07 -7.79 -0.12
C ARG A 152 -15.16 -7.45 -1.12
N PHE A 153 -14.82 -7.36 -2.41
CA PHE A 153 -15.81 -7.18 -3.47
C PHE A 153 -16.85 -8.30 -3.44
N TYR A 154 -16.42 -9.56 -3.56
CA TYR A 154 -17.35 -10.69 -3.55
C TYR A 154 -18.11 -10.81 -2.24
N GLN A 155 -17.47 -10.52 -1.08
CA GLN A 155 -18.21 -10.47 0.18
C GLN A 155 -19.31 -9.41 0.12
N LYS A 156 -19.01 -8.20 -0.37
CA LYS A 156 -19.96 -7.10 -0.31
C LYS A 156 -21.09 -7.23 -1.32
N VAL A 157 -20.78 -7.73 -2.51
CA VAL A 157 -21.78 -8.11 -3.50
C VAL A 157 -22.66 -9.25 -2.98
N ARG A 158 -22.09 -10.27 -2.32
CA ARG A 158 -22.89 -11.34 -1.67
C ARG A 158 -23.77 -10.81 -0.54
N ASP A 159 -23.26 -9.89 0.29
CA ASP A 159 -24.05 -9.24 1.34
C ASP A 159 -25.25 -8.50 0.72
N LEU A 160 -25.03 -7.75 -0.36
CA LEU A 160 -26.07 -7.01 -1.08
C LEU A 160 -27.10 -7.95 -1.72
N PHE A 161 -26.66 -9.03 -2.36
CA PHE A 161 -27.57 -10.00 -2.98
C PHE A 161 -28.30 -10.87 -1.97
N SER A 162 -27.77 -11.06 -0.77
CA SER A 162 -28.53 -11.71 0.30
C SER A 162 -29.81 -10.93 0.69
N LEU A 163 -29.91 -9.67 0.27
CA LEU A 163 -31.11 -8.83 0.40
C LEU A 163 -32.07 -8.95 -0.79
N SER A 164 -31.66 -9.60 -1.89
CA SER A 164 -32.50 -9.83 -3.06
C SER A 164 -33.48 -10.97 -2.81
N SER A 165 -34.72 -10.82 -3.27
CA SER A 165 -35.81 -11.75 -2.94
C SER A 165 -35.68 -13.12 -3.62
N ASP A 166 -34.91 -13.21 -4.70
CA ASP A 166 -34.66 -14.40 -5.52
C ASP A 166 -33.25 -14.99 -5.34
N TYR A 167 -32.48 -14.54 -4.34
CA TYR A 167 -31.13 -15.03 -4.12
C TYR A 167 -31.08 -16.36 -3.36
N ASP A 168 -30.51 -17.39 -4.00
CA ASP A 168 -30.08 -18.63 -3.36
C ASP A 168 -28.58 -18.84 -3.54
N LYS A 169 -27.85 -18.94 -2.41
CA LYS A 169 -26.40 -19.13 -2.36
C LYS A 169 -25.92 -20.47 -2.93
N THR A 170 -26.80 -21.46 -3.01
CA THR A 170 -26.52 -22.81 -3.50
C THR A 170 -26.94 -23.01 -4.96
N ASP A 171 -27.61 -22.02 -5.55
CA ASP A 171 -28.08 -22.08 -6.92
C ASP A 171 -26.94 -21.88 -7.93
N ALA A 172 -26.95 -22.72 -8.97
CA ALA A 172 -26.07 -22.59 -10.12
C ALA A 172 -26.26 -21.23 -10.82
N ALA A 173 -27.47 -20.67 -10.82
CA ALA A 173 -27.74 -19.35 -11.41
C ALA A 173 -26.92 -18.24 -10.74
N THR A 174 -26.77 -18.29 -9.42
CA THR A 174 -25.95 -17.33 -8.65
C THR A 174 -24.47 -17.40 -9.04
N GLN A 175 -23.92 -18.60 -9.22
CA GLN A 175 -22.52 -18.76 -9.63
C GLN A 175 -22.29 -18.27 -11.07
N ILE A 176 -23.20 -18.59 -11.98
CA ILE A 176 -23.17 -18.12 -13.36
C ILE A 176 -23.25 -16.59 -13.41
N PHE A 177 -24.09 -15.99 -12.58
CA PHE A 177 -24.21 -14.53 -12.48
C PHE A 177 -22.86 -13.89 -12.09
N PHE A 178 -22.19 -14.38 -11.05
CA PHE A 178 -20.91 -13.82 -10.62
C PHE A 178 -19.84 -13.94 -11.69
N ALA A 179 -19.73 -15.10 -12.34
CA ALA A 179 -18.81 -15.29 -13.46
C ALA A 179 -19.13 -14.37 -14.65
N THR A 180 -20.43 -14.10 -14.89
CA THR A 180 -20.89 -13.19 -15.95
C THR A 180 -20.50 -11.75 -15.63
N VAL A 181 -20.78 -11.26 -14.42
CA VAL A 181 -20.45 -9.89 -14.00
C VAL A 181 -18.93 -9.67 -14.01
N GLN A 182 -18.15 -10.65 -13.54
CA GLN A 182 -16.69 -10.57 -13.58
C GLN A 182 -16.19 -10.40 -15.02
N ASN A 183 -16.70 -11.20 -15.96
CA ASN A 183 -16.32 -11.08 -17.37
C ASN A 183 -16.80 -9.77 -18.01
N LEU A 184 -17.99 -9.27 -17.65
CA LEU A 184 -18.48 -7.98 -18.14
C LEU A 184 -17.56 -6.83 -17.72
N LEU A 185 -17.20 -6.77 -16.43
CA LEU A 185 -16.32 -5.74 -15.89
C LEU A 185 -14.90 -5.85 -16.46
N LEU A 186 -14.38 -7.07 -16.61
CA LEU A 186 -13.05 -7.29 -17.18
C LEU A 186 -13.01 -6.94 -18.67
N TYR A 187 -14.06 -7.28 -19.42
CA TYR A 187 -14.17 -6.96 -20.84
C TYR A 187 -14.32 -5.46 -21.07
N ALA A 188 -15.07 -4.75 -20.22
CA ALA A 188 -15.20 -3.30 -20.27
C ALA A 188 -13.82 -2.62 -20.29
N VAL A 189 -12.88 -3.14 -19.50
CA VAL A 189 -11.53 -2.59 -19.34
C VAL A 189 -10.55 -3.11 -20.39
N THR A 190 -10.55 -4.42 -20.67
CA THR A 190 -9.51 -5.08 -21.47
C THR A 190 -9.92 -5.45 -22.89
N ARG A 191 -11.22 -5.34 -23.20
CA ARG A 191 -11.86 -5.90 -24.41
C ARG A 191 -11.64 -7.40 -24.61
N LYS A 192 -11.36 -8.12 -23.52
CA LYS A 192 -11.16 -9.57 -23.49
C LYS A 192 -11.92 -10.16 -22.29
N THR A 193 -12.49 -11.34 -22.48
CA THR A 193 -12.96 -12.16 -21.35
C THR A 193 -11.77 -12.62 -20.51
N ALA A 194 -12.01 -13.13 -19.30
CA ALA A 194 -10.95 -13.63 -18.42
C ALA A 194 -10.10 -14.70 -19.08
N ALA A 195 -10.75 -15.64 -19.78
CA ALA A 195 -10.09 -16.73 -20.47
C ALA A 195 -9.22 -16.23 -21.65
N GLU A 196 -9.73 -15.25 -22.41
CA GLU A 196 -8.98 -14.62 -23.51
C GLU A 196 -7.82 -13.76 -23.02
N LEU A 197 -8.01 -13.04 -21.92
CA LEU A 197 -6.98 -12.20 -21.33
C LEU A 197 -5.78 -13.03 -20.88
N ILE A 198 -6.03 -14.07 -20.07
CA ILE A 198 -4.98 -14.97 -19.57
C ILE A 198 -4.28 -15.63 -20.76
N THR A 199 -5.03 -16.21 -21.69
CA THR A 199 -4.44 -16.89 -22.86
C THR A 199 -3.59 -15.94 -23.72
N ALA A 200 -3.98 -14.67 -23.83
CA ALA A 200 -3.28 -13.70 -24.65
C ALA A 200 -2.05 -13.07 -23.97
N ARG A 201 -2.00 -13.04 -22.63
CA ARG A 201 -0.91 -12.40 -21.86
C ARG A 201 0.03 -13.39 -21.17
N ALA A 202 -0.37 -14.65 -21.00
CA ALA A 202 0.51 -15.69 -20.49
C ALA A 202 1.69 -15.92 -21.44
N ASP A 203 2.90 -15.68 -20.96
CA ASP A 203 4.13 -15.86 -21.74
C ASP A 203 5.16 -16.64 -20.92
N ARG A 204 5.50 -17.85 -21.37
CA ARG A 204 6.51 -18.69 -20.73
C ARG A 204 7.94 -18.12 -20.79
N ASN A 205 8.22 -17.20 -21.70
CA ASN A 205 9.56 -16.59 -21.84
C ASN A 205 9.71 -15.32 -21.00
N ASP A 206 8.60 -14.78 -20.49
CA ASP A 206 8.64 -13.67 -19.55
C ASP A 206 9.13 -14.13 -18.17
N ALA A 207 9.81 -13.26 -17.44
CA ALA A 207 10.37 -13.58 -16.12
C ALA A 207 9.30 -13.96 -15.10
N TYR A 208 8.08 -13.46 -15.26
CA TYR A 208 6.96 -13.63 -14.33
C TYR A 208 5.73 -14.21 -15.02
N PHE A 209 5.92 -14.93 -16.13
CA PHE A 209 4.84 -15.59 -16.87
C PHE A 209 3.78 -14.62 -17.45
N GLY A 210 4.14 -13.34 -17.61
CA GLY A 210 3.24 -12.28 -18.04
C GLY A 210 2.38 -11.68 -16.91
N LEU A 211 2.57 -12.10 -15.66
CA LEU A 211 1.88 -11.52 -14.51
C LEU A 211 2.52 -10.19 -14.12
N LEU A 212 1.68 -9.24 -13.76
CA LEU A 212 2.06 -7.94 -13.21
C LEU A 212 1.89 -7.89 -11.68
N HIS A 213 1.02 -8.76 -11.14
CA HIS A 213 0.75 -8.83 -9.70
C HIS A 213 0.61 -10.29 -9.26
N TRP A 214 1.27 -10.71 -8.17
CA TRP A 214 1.08 -12.02 -7.54
C TRP A 214 1.51 -11.99 -6.07
N LYS A 215 1.22 -13.07 -5.33
CA LYS A 215 1.58 -13.19 -3.91
C LYS A 215 2.73 -14.16 -3.70
N GLY A 216 3.75 -13.70 -2.97
CA GLY A 216 4.92 -14.50 -2.57
C GLY A 216 6.11 -14.31 -3.52
N ALA A 217 7.19 -15.03 -3.24
CA ALA A 217 8.46 -14.84 -3.94
C ALA A 217 8.45 -15.33 -5.40
N HIS A 218 7.59 -16.29 -5.74
CA HIS A 218 7.57 -16.93 -7.07
C HIS A 218 6.13 -17.13 -7.54
N VAL A 219 5.95 -17.10 -8.87
CA VAL A 219 4.66 -17.32 -9.54
C VAL A 219 4.21 -18.77 -9.35
N ARG A 220 2.99 -18.97 -8.84
CA ARG A 220 2.41 -20.30 -8.59
C ARG A 220 1.37 -20.64 -9.64
N LYS A 221 1.07 -21.94 -9.78
CA LYS A 221 0.00 -22.44 -10.66
C LYS A 221 -1.38 -21.86 -10.36
N GLN A 222 -1.64 -21.37 -9.15
CA GLN A 222 -2.91 -20.70 -8.84
C GLN A 222 -2.93 -19.26 -9.35
N ASP A 223 -1.78 -18.58 -9.40
CA ASP A 223 -1.69 -17.17 -9.77
C ASP A 223 -1.96 -16.96 -11.26
N ILE A 224 -1.55 -17.92 -12.11
CA ILE A 224 -1.74 -17.87 -13.56
C ILE A 224 -3.20 -18.01 -14.01
N LEU A 225 -4.09 -18.47 -13.12
CA LEU A 225 -5.52 -18.63 -13.42
C LEU A 225 -6.34 -17.38 -13.03
N ILE A 226 -5.70 -16.39 -12.40
CA ILE A 226 -6.37 -15.18 -11.92
C ILE A 226 -6.16 -14.07 -12.95
N ALA A 227 -7.22 -13.72 -13.69
CA ALA A 227 -7.16 -12.70 -14.73
C ALA A 227 -6.68 -11.33 -14.23
N LYS A 228 -7.01 -10.95 -12.98
CA LYS A 228 -6.55 -9.70 -12.35
C LYS A 228 -5.03 -9.58 -12.31
N ASN A 229 -4.31 -10.70 -12.17
CA ASN A 229 -2.85 -10.70 -12.08
C ASN A 229 -2.16 -10.29 -13.38
N TYR A 230 -2.88 -10.29 -14.50
CA TYR A 230 -2.40 -9.87 -15.81
C TYR A 230 -2.74 -8.43 -16.16
N LEU A 231 -3.51 -7.71 -15.33
CA LEU A 231 -3.98 -6.35 -15.60
C LEU A 231 -2.89 -5.31 -15.32
N THR A 232 -2.85 -4.27 -16.15
CA THR A 232 -1.99 -3.10 -15.91
C THR A 232 -2.55 -2.23 -14.79
N GLU A 233 -1.76 -1.30 -14.25
CA GLU A 233 -2.20 -0.37 -13.21
C GLU A 233 -3.41 0.46 -13.65
N ASP A 234 -3.41 0.97 -14.89
CA ASP A 234 -4.53 1.74 -15.46
C ASP A 234 -5.81 0.88 -15.59
N GLU A 235 -5.65 -0.38 -15.98
CA GLU A 235 -6.76 -1.32 -16.09
C GLU A 235 -7.34 -1.65 -14.71
N ILE A 236 -6.48 -1.82 -13.70
CA ILE A 236 -6.90 -2.04 -12.31
C ILE A 236 -7.61 -0.81 -11.76
N ASP A 237 -7.08 0.40 -11.94
CA ASP A 237 -7.75 1.62 -11.46
C ASP A 237 -9.14 1.77 -12.10
N THR A 238 -9.24 1.54 -13.40
CA THR A 238 -10.52 1.61 -14.13
C THR A 238 -11.51 0.55 -13.62
N LEU A 239 -11.05 -0.70 -13.47
CA LEU A 239 -11.86 -1.79 -12.93
C LEU A 239 -12.36 -1.46 -11.51
N ASN A 240 -11.46 -0.96 -10.65
CA ASN A 240 -11.77 -0.58 -9.27
C ASN A 240 -12.81 0.54 -9.22
N ARG A 241 -12.77 1.51 -10.14
CA ARG A 241 -13.78 2.58 -10.25
C ARG A 241 -15.16 2.04 -10.63
N LEU A 242 -15.24 1.19 -11.65
CA LEU A 242 -16.51 0.57 -12.07
C LEU A 242 -17.13 -0.26 -10.92
N VAL A 243 -16.30 -1.02 -10.22
CA VAL A 243 -16.70 -1.78 -9.03
C VAL A 243 -17.26 -0.87 -7.94
N VAL A 244 -16.62 0.26 -7.65
CA VAL A 244 -17.11 1.22 -6.65
C VAL A 244 -18.45 1.82 -7.06
N ILE A 245 -18.62 2.22 -8.32
CA ILE A 245 -19.89 2.76 -8.82
C ILE A 245 -21.02 1.74 -8.63
N PHE A 246 -20.76 0.47 -8.93
CA PHE A 246 -21.71 -0.62 -8.72
C PHE A 246 -22.09 -0.78 -7.25
N LEU A 247 -21.10 -0.87 -6.35
CA LEU A 247 -21.35 -1.03 -4.91
C LEU A 247 -22.11 0.15 -4.30
N GLU A 248 -21.75 1.39 -4.64
CA GLU A 248 -22.43 2.60 -4.14
C GLU A 248 -23.89 2.66 -4.62
N THR A 249 -24.14 2.31 -5.90
CA THR A 249 -25.50 2.22 -6.44
C THR A 249 -26.31 1.16 -5.69
N ALA A 250 -25.68 0.04 -5.37
CA ALA A 250 -26.31 -1.05 -4.68
C ALA A 250 -26.65 -0.72 -3.22
N GLU A 251 -25.71 -0.12 -2.49
CA GLU A 251 -25.91 0.33 -1.11
C GLU A 251 -27.00 1.41 -1.00
N LEU A 252 -27.06 2.35 -1.95
CA LEU A 252 -28.11 3.37 -1.98
C LEU A 252 -29.51 2.76 -2.12
N ARG A 253 -29.68 1.78 -3.02
CA ARG A 253 -30.95 1.08 -3.21
C ARG A 253 -31.37 0.26 -2.00
N ALA A 254 -30.42 -0.44 -1.40
CA ALA A 254 -30.64 -1.19 -0.16
C ALA A 254 -31.09 -0.25 0.97
N LYS A 255 -30.46 0.93 1.11
CA LYS A 255 -30.86 1.96 2.07
C LYS A 255 -32.27 2.49 1.81
N SER A 256 -32.67 2.62 0.55
CA SER A 256 -34.02 3.02 0.14
C SER A 256 -35.08 1.92 0.29
N ARG A 257 -34.72 0.73 0.81
CA ARG A 257 -35.62 -0.45 0.98
C ARG A 257 -36.35 -0.85 -0.30
N GLN A 258 -35.71 -0.65 -1.45
CA GLN A 258 -36.25 -1.10 -2.72
C GLN A 258 -35.99 -2.59 -2.87
N GLU A 259 -37.04 -3.37 -3.17
CA GLU A 259 -36.89 -4.77 -3.53
C GLU A 259 -36.03 -4.87 -4.80
N THR A 260 -35.00 -5.70 -4.76
CA THR A 260 -34.10 -5.94 -5.90
C THR A 260 -34.05 -7.43 -6.21
N ARG A 261 -33.99 -7.73 -7.50
CA ARG A 261 -33.84 -9.08 -8.03
C ARG A 261 -32.47 -9.25 -8.69
N MET A 262 -32.03 -10.48 -8.90
CA MET A 262 -30.74 -10.75 -9.54
C MET A 262 -30.66 -10.23 -10.98
N ASP A 263 -31.77 -10.25 -11.72
CA ASP A 263 -31.85 -9.72 -13.09
C ASP A 263 -31.58 -8.21 -13.17
N PHE A 264 -32.09 -7.46 -12.20
CA PHE A 264 -31.89 -6.03 -12.07
C PHE A 264 -30.40 -5.71 -11.88
N TRP A 265 -29.69 -6.48 -11.06
CA TRP A 265 -28.26 -6.26 -10.84
C TRP A 265 -27.44 -6.47 -12.11
N LYS A 266 -27.80 -7.46 -12.94
CA LYS A 266 -27.17 -7.65 -14.26
C LYS A 266 -27.37 -6.42 -15.14
N GLN A 267 -28.62 -5.97 -15.27
CA GLN A 267 -28.95 -4.79 -16.08
C GLN A 267 -28.27 -3.53 -15.55
N ASN A 268 -28.11 -3.41 -14.24
CA ASN A 268 -27.41 -2.28 -13.64
C ASN A 268 -25.91 -2.30 -13.96
N VAL A 269 -25.24 -3.46 -13.92
CA VAL A 269 -23.85 -3.59 -14.38
C VAL A 269 -23.73 -3.20 -15.86
N ASP A 270 -24.63 -3.69 -16.71
CA ASP A 270 -24.64 -3.35 -18.14
C ASP A 270 -24.79 -1.84 -18.36
N GLN A 271 -25.69 -1.19 -17.60
CA GLN A 271 -25.89 0.26 -17.62
C GLN A 271 -24.68 1.02 -17.11
N ILE A 272 -24.04 0.59 -16.03
CA ILE A 272 -22.83 1.24 -15.50
C ILE A 272 -21.71 1.19 -16.52
N ILE A 273 -21.48 0.04 -17.16
CA ILE A 273 -20.46 -0.12 -18.20
C ILE A 273 -20.75 0.83 -19.38
N THR A 274 -21.96 0.76 -19.94
CA THR A 274 -22.34 1.51 -21.14
C THR A 274 -22.43 3.01 -20.92
N SER A 275 -23.01 3.47 -19.79
CA SER A 275 -23.13 4.89 -19.46
C SER A 275 -21.79 5.57 -19.22
N ASN A 276 -20.77 4.83 -18.77
CA ASN A 276 -19.40 5.32 -18.61
C ASN A 276 -18.55 5.17 -19.88
N GLY A 277 -19.16 4.82 -21.03
CA GLY A 277 -18.50 4.78 -22.33
C GLY A 277 -17.69 3.50 -22.61
N PHE A 278 -17.84 2.46 -21.80
CA PHE A 278 -17.14 1.19 -21.99
C PHE A 278 -17.94 0.22 -22.87
N PRO A 279 -17.26 -0.65 -23.64
CA PRO A 279 -17.92 -1.65 -24.47
C PRO A 279 -18.51 -2.77 -23.61
N LEU A 280 -19.75 -3.15 -23.92
CA LEU A 280 -20.43 -4.26 -23.27
C LEU A 280 -20.07 -5.59 -23.94
N LEU A 281 -19.83 -6.64 -23.15
CA LEU A 281 -19.66 -7.99 -23.66
C LEU A 281 -21.02 -8.55 -24.13
N SER A 282 -21.17 -8.75 -25.44
CA SER A 282 -22.41 -9.27 -26.05
C SER A 282 -22.32 -10.74 -26.49
N HIS A 283 -21.16 -11.38 -26.30
CA HIS A 283 -20.89 -12.77 -26.70
C HIS A 283 -20.17 -13.53 -25.58
N ALA A 284 -20.08 -14.85 -25.68
CA ALA A 284 -19.46 -15.71 -24.66
C ALA A 284 -17.91 -15.72 -24.67
N GLY A 285 -17.28 -14.82 -25.44
CA GLY A 285 -15.85 -14.92 -25.80
C GLY A 285 -15.56 -16.00 -26.85
N SER A 286 -14.30 -16.07 -27.26
CA SER A 286 -13.76 -17.03 -28.23
C SER A 286 -13.03 -18.21 -27.59
N ILE A 287 -12.68 -18.11 -26.31
CA ILE A 287 -11.92 -19.12 -25.55
C ILE A 287 -12.72 -19.51 -24.31
N SER A 288 -12.94 -20.82 -24.14
CA SER A 288 -13.59 -21.35 -22.94
C SER A 288 -12.63 -21.41 -21.75
N HIS A 289 -13.19 -21.50 -20.54
CA HIS A 289 -12.39 -21.63 -19.31
C HIS A 289 -11.51 -22.88 -19.34
N GLU A 290 -12.06 -24.04 -19.73
CA GLU A 290 -11.32 -25.30 -19.83
C GLU A 290 -10.16 -25.22 -20.84
N GLN A 291 -10.40 -24.61 -22.01
CA GLN A 291 -9.34 -24.41 -23.00
C GLN A 291 -8.24 -23.48 -22.49
N MET A 292 -8.59 -22.43 -21.75
CA MET A 292 -7.62 -21.55 -21.11
C MET A 292 -6.81 -22.31 -20.05
N GLU A 293 -7.46 -23.07 -19.17
CA GLU A 293 -6.77 -23.84 -18.13
C GLU A 293 -5.77 -24.83 -18.72
N GLN A 294 -6.17 -25.57 -19.77
CA GLN A 294 -5.29 -26.52 -20.45
C GLN A 294 -4.06 -25.82 -21.06
N ARG A 295 -4.28 -24.79 -21.88
CA ARG A 295 -3.18 -24.05 -22.55
C ARG A 295 -2.25 -23.38 -21.55
N THR A 296 -2.79 -22.70 -20.56
CA THR A 296 -2.03 -21.97 -19.54
C THR A 296 -1.26 -22.93 -18.63
N ALA A 297 -1.85 -24.08 -18.27
CA ALA A 297 -1.17 -25.09 -17.47
C ALA A 297 0.02 -25.73 -18.22
N GLU A 298 -0.13 -26.02 -19.52
CA GLU A 298 0.96 -26.53 -20.35
C GLU A 298 2.12 -25.53 -20.43
N LEU A 299 1.82 -24.26 -20.71
CA LEU A 299 2.82 -23.18 -20.74
C LEU A 299 3.54 -23.02 -19.39
N TYR A 300 2.80 -23.10 -18.28
CA TYR A 300 3.37 -22.95 -16.94
C TYR A 300 4.34 -24.08 -16.58
N LEU A 301 4.06 -25.32 -17.01
CA LEU A 301 4.98 -26.45 -16.79
C LEU A 301 6.33 -26.22 -17.47
N GLU A 302 6.33 -25.59 -18.65
CA GLU A 302 7.56 -25.23 -19.35
C GLU A 302 8.28 -24.08 -18.65
N PHE A 303 7.56 -23.03 -18.25
CA PHE A 303 8.10 -21.91 -17.48
C PHE A 303 8.73 -22.36 -16.15
N ASP A 304 8.04 -23.18 -15.35
CA ASP A 304 8.56 -23.66 -14.07
C ASP A 304 9.79 -24.55 -14.25
N ARG A 305 9.85 -25.33 -15.35
CA ARG A 305 11.03 -26.11 -15.69
C ARG A 305 12.23 -25.22 -16.03
N GLN A 306 12.02 -24.21 -16.88
CA GLN A 306 13.08 -23.25 -17.25
C GLN A 306 13.59 -22.47 -16.03
N ARG A 307 12.67 -21.99 -15.18
CA ARG A 307 13.00 -21.30 -13.93
C ARG A 307 13.87 -22.18 -13.03
N LYS A 308 13.46 -23.43 -12.77
CA LYS A 308 14.23 -24.37 -11.94
C LYS A 308 15.61 -24.68 -12.51
N GLN A 309 15.73 -24.80 -13.83
CA GLN A 309 17.02 -25.02 -14.49
C GLN A 309 17.94 -23.80 -14.32
N LYS A 310 17.40 -22.59 -14.47
CA LYS A 310 18.14 -21.35 -14.27
C LYS A 310 18.58 -21.19 -12.82
N GLU A 311 17.70 -21.43 -11.85
CA GLU A 311 18.01 -21.39 -10.42
C GLU A 311 19.09 -22.40 -10.04
N ALA A 312 19.03 -23.62 -10.57
CA ALA A 312 20.07 -24.62 -10.35
C ALA A 312 21.43 -24.17 -10.92
N THR A 313 21.43 -23.59 -12.13
CA THR A 313 22.66 -23.10 -12.78
C THR A 313 23.26 -21.91 -12.02
N GLU A 314 22.43 -21.00 -11.52
CA GLU A 314 22.88 -19.86 -10.71
C GLU A 314 23.43 -20.31 -9.36
N ALA A 315 22.80 -21.31 -8.73
CA ALA A 315 23.30 -21.91 -7.49
C ALA A 315 24.67 -22.58 -7.71
N ASP A 316 24.81 -23.37 -8.77
CA ASP A 316 26.08 -24.02 -9.13
C ASP A 316 27.20 -22.98 -9.37
N GLN A 317 26.91 -21.89 -10.08
CA GLN A 317 27.87 -20.80 -10.32
C GLN A 317 28.26 -20.05 -9.03
N GLN A 318 27.29 -19.85 -8.13
CA GLN A 318 27.53 -19.20 -6.85
C GLN A 318 28.39 -20.09 -5.95
N ASP A 319 28.13 -21.39 -5.91
CA ASP A 319 28.92 -22.36 -5.18
C ASP A 319 30.36 -22.41 -5.73
N GLU A 320 30.54 -22.41 -7.06
CA GLU A 320 31.87 -22.31 -7.69
C GLU A 320 32.59 -21.01 -7.31
N ALA A 321 31.90 -19.86 -7.36
CA ALA A 321 32.47 -18.57 -6.97
C ALA A 321 32.90 -18.58 -5.49
N ASP A 322 32.07 -19.08 -4.59
CA ASP A 322 32.38 -19.18 -3.16
C ASP A 322 33.57 -20.12 -2.90
N MET A 323 33.65 -21.24 -3.63
CA MET A 323 34.80 -22.15 -3.58
C MET A 323 36.10 -21.47 -4.05
N THR A 324 36.08 -20.70 -5.15
CA THR A 324 37.27 -19.96 -5.61
C THR A 324 37.73 -18.88 -4.62
N ILE A 325 36.79 -18.21 -3.93
CA ILE A 325 37.07 -17.24 -2.87
C ILE A 325 37.70 -17.94 -1.65
N LEU A 326 37.19 -19.11 -1.27
CA LEU A 326 37.76 -19.93 -0.20
C LEU A 326 39.19 -20.39 -0.54
N GLU A 327 39.42 -20.86 -1.77
CA GLU A 327 40.76 -21.28 -2.23
C GLU A 327 41.77 -20.13 -2.23
N THR A 328 41.38 -18.94 -2.70
CA THR A 328 42.27 -17.76 -2.69
C THR A 328 42.60 -17.31 -1.26
N LYS A 329 41.61 -17.32 -0.35
CA LYS A 329 41.84 -17.07 1.09
C LYS A 329 42.79 -18.10 1.70
N LEU A 330 42.64 -19.38 1.38
CA LEU A 330 43.53 -20.45 1.86
C LEU A 330 44.97 -20.31 1.33
N LYS A 331 45.15 -20.00 0.04
CA LYS A 331 46.46 -19.75 -0.58
C LYS A 331 47.17 -18.52 -0.01
N HIS A 332 46.43 -17.53 0.48
CA HIS A 332 47.00 -16.36 1.16
C HIS A 332 47.35 -16.63 2.63
N ARG A 333 46.70 -17.63 3.26
CA ARG A 333 46.98 -18.03 4.65
C ARG A 333 48.22 -18.90 4.79
N THR A 334 48.58 -19.68 3.78
CA THR A 334 49.77 -20.55 3.75
C THR A 334 51.07 -19.84 3.36
N LYS A 335 51.02 -18.57 2.95
CA LYS A 335 52.19 -17.74 2.59
C LYS A 335 52.71 -16.84 3.74
N LYS A 336 52.31 -17.10 4.99
CA LYS A 336 52.69 -16.30 6.16
C LYS A 336 53.49 -17.09 7.18
#